data_AF-A0A7C3WKI4-F1
#
_entry.id   AF-A0A7C3WKI4-F1
#
_cell.length_a   1.000
_cell.length_b   1.000
_cell.length_c   1.000
_cell.angle_alpha   90.00
_cell.angle_beta   90.00
_cell.angle_gamma   90.00
#
_symmetry.space_group_name_H-M   'P 1'
#
loop_
_entity.id
_entity.type
_entity.pdbx_description
1 polymer ?
#
loop_
_entity_poly.entity_id
_entity_poly.type
_entity_poly.pdbx_seq_one_letter_code
_entity_poly.pdbx_strand_id
1 'polypeptide(L)'
;MVNAIQRAYDLGALTHLFSFFPEEKSPMENYPQPPIGQYRRIQLARYLINKGLVRAEQMKFDERGRIIDFGVDEITLKESIECGTPFMTSGCRSRNRENACNRPYSNSTPYQALIGEIRNYPFQPAPDDIRIIKIQLLDYSDIPVKRWLEAPELVDEAE
;
A
#
# COMPACT_ATOMS: atom_id res chain seq x y z
N MET A 1 12.07 -1.25 7.08
CA MET A 1 11.61 -0.52 5.87
C MET A 1 11.43 0.97 6.12
N VAL A 2 10.61 1.39 7.10
CA VAL A 2 10.37 2.82 7.41
C VAL A 2 11.67 3.63 7.58
N ASN A 3 12.62 3.14 8.39
CA ASN A 3 13.91 3.83 8.58
C ASN A 3 14.75 3.96 7.29
N ALA A 4 14.65 3.00 6.36
CA ALA A 4 15.32 3.10 5.07
C ALA A 4 14.67 4.18 4.19
N ILE A 5 13.35 4.29 4.25
CA ILE A 5 12.61 5.36 3.56
C ILE A 5 12.96 6.72 4.14
N GLN A 6 12.99 6.85 5.47
CA GLN A 6 13.40 8.08 6.14
C GLN A 6 14.82 8.49 5.75
N ARG A 7 15.77 7.54 5.79
CA ARG A 7 17.16 7.81 5.40
C ARG A 7 17.27 8.29 3.95
N ALA A 8 16.50 7.71 3.03
CA ALA A 8 16.45 8.19 1.65
C ALA A 8 15.90 9.63 1.57
N TYR A 9 14.82 9.90 2.30
CA TYR A 9 14.22 11.24 2.37
C TYR A 9 15.18 12.29 2.94
N ASP A 10 15.91 11.94 4.01
CA ASP A 10 16.91 12.81 4.64
C ASP A 10 18.08 13.13 3.69
N LEU A 11 18.37 12.24 2.73
CA LEU A 11 19.34 12.47 1.65
C LEU A 11 18.77 13.29 0.47
N GLY A 12 17.52 13.74 0.56
CA GLY A 12 16.82 14.48 -0.50
C GLY A 12 16.22 13.60 -1.59
N ALA A 13 16.20 12.28 -1.41
CA ALA A 13 15.62 11.34 -2.37
C ALA A 13 14.18 10.98 -2.02
N LEU A 14 13.34 10.86 -3.04
CA LEU A 14 11.99 10.34 -2.88
C LEU A 14 11.98 8.86 -3.18
N THR A 15 11.27 8.10 -2.36
CA THR A 15 11.20 6.65 -2.51
C THR A 15 10.04 6.22 -3.41
N HIS A 16 10.26 5.18 -4.20
CA HIS A 16 9.20 4.40 -4.85
C HIS A 16 9.10 3.04 -4.17
N LEU A 17 7.88 2.53 -4.06
CA LEU A 17 7.61 1.29 -3.33
C LEU A 17 6.86 0.31 -4.23
N PHE A 18 7.42 -0.90 -4.32
CA PHE A 18 6.79 -2.06 -4.94
C PHE A 18 6.79 -3.21 -3.93
N SER A 19 5.70 -3.97 -3.91
CA SER A 19 5.67 -5.26 -3.20
C SER A 19 6.60 -6.23 -3.92
N PHE A 20 7.36 -7.02 -3.17
CA PHE A 20 8.05 -8.17 -3.74
C PHE A 20 7.02 -9.11 -4.38
N PHE A 21 7.35 -9.71 -5.52
CA PHE A 21 6.48 -10.65 -6.22
C PHE A 21 7.33 -11.89 -6.59
N PRO A 22 6.99 -13.09 -6.07
CA PRO A 22 7.74 -14.29 -6.35
C PRO A 22 7.41 -14.82 -7.75
N GLU A 23 8.20 -14.39 -8.74
CA GLU A 23 8.08 -14.87 -10.11
C GLU A 23 8.40 -16.37 -10.20
N GLU A 24 7.57 -17.12 -10.93
CA GLU A 24 7.76 -18.54 -11.18
C GLU A 24 9.14 -18.79 -11.83
N LYS A 25 9.87 -19.80 -11.37
CA LYS A 25 11.22 -20.16 -11.84
C LYS A 25 12.31 -19.15 -11.51
N SER A 26 12.02 -18.12 -10.72
CA SER A 26 13.06 -17.27 -10.14
C SER A 26 13.73 -17.98 -8.95
N PRO A 27 14.98 -17.65 -8.60
CA PRO A 27 15.62 -18.18 -7.39
C PRO A 27 14.85 -17.87 -6.09
N MET A 28 13.94 -16.90 -6.13
CA MET A 28 13.11 -16.49 -5.00
C MET A 28 11.63 -16.85 -5.18
N GLU A 29 11.28 -17.78 -6.07
CA GLU A 29 9.89 -18.19 -6.33
C GLU A 29 9.18 -18.72 -5.06
N ASN A 30 9.93 -19.30 -4.12
CA ASN A 30 9.38 -19.86 -2.88
C ASN A 30 9.39 -18.85 -1.72
N TYR A 31 9.84 -17.61 -1.95
CA TYR A 31 9.81 -16.58 -0.91
C TYR A 31 8.41 -15.98 -0.80
N PRO A 32 7.91 -15.77 0.43
CA PRO A 32 6.58 -15.22 0.61
C PRO A 32 6.54 -13.77 0.13
N GLN A 33 5.47 -13.44 -0.61
CA GLN A 33 5.10 -12.05 -0.81
C GLN A 33 4.74 -11.42 0.55
N PRO A 34 5.10 -10.15 0.82
CA PRO A 34 4.73 -9.49 2.08
C PRO A 34 3.21 -9.54 2.32
N PRO A 35 2.71 -9.73 3.54
CA PRO A 35 1.28 -9.64 3.83
C PRO A 35 0.70 -8.29 3.42
N ILE A 36 -0.55 -8.29 2.93
CA ILE A 36 -1.16 -7.09 2.36
C ILE A 36 -1.28 -5.96 3.39
N GLY A 37 -1.70 -6.26 4.62
CA GLY A 37 -1.82 -5.25 5.67
C GLY A 37 -0.48 -4.61 6.04
N GLN A 38 0.58 -5.42 6.15
CA GLN A 38 1.93 -4.89 6.36
C GLN A 38 2.34 -3.97 5.21
N TYR A 39 2.08 -4.37 3.97
CA TYR A 39 2.40 -3.57 2.80
C TYR A 39 1.63 -2.24 2.78
N ARG A 40 0.34 -2.23 3.11
CA ARG A 40 -0.49 -1.01 3.20
C ARG A 40 0.05 -0.02 4.22
N ARG A 41 0.46 -0.49 5.40
CA ARG A 41 1.06 0.37 6.42
C ARG A 41 2.37 1.00 5.94
N ILE A 42 3.21 0.25 5.21
CA ILE A 42 4.43 0.80 4.60
C ILE A 42 4.12 1.80 3.47
N GLN A 43 3.12 1.54 2.63
CA GLN A 43 2.66 2.50 1.60
C GLN A 43 2.26 3.84 2.21
N LEU A 44 1.48 3.80 3.29
CA LEU A 44 1.03 5.00 4.00
C LEU A 44 2.19 5.72 4.69
N ALA A 45 3.05 5.01 5.42
CA ALA A 45 4.23 5.59 6.04
C ALA A 45 5.15 6.27 5.02
N ARG A 46 5.39 5.61 3.87
CA ARG A 46 6.18 6.14 2.77
C ARG A 46 5.58 7.45 2.23
N TYR A 47 4.26 7.51 2.07
CA TYR A 47 3.59 8.71 1.61
C TYR A 47 3.78 9.87 2.60
N LEU A 48 3.51 9.64 3.88
CA LEU A 48 3.62 10.66 4.93
C LEU A 48 5.05 11.22 5.02
N ILE A 49 6.06 10.35 5.01
CA ILE A 49 7.48 10.75 5.03
C ILE A 49 7.84 11.55 3.77
N ASN A 50 7.52 11.04 2.57
CA ASN A 50 7.87 11.72 1.32
C ASN A 50 7.15 13.07 1.13
N LYS A 51 6.04 13.31 1.85
CA LYS A 51 5.34 14.59 1.91
C LYS A 51 5.87 15.52 3.00
N GLY A 52 6.80 15.06 3.83
CA GLY A 52 7.34 15.82 4.97
C GLY A 52 6.35 16.00 6.11
N LEU A 53 5.30 15.16 6.19
CA LEU A 53 4.24 15.28 7.20
C LEU A 53 4.63 14.67 8.54
N VAL A 54 5.52 13.67 8.51
CA VAL A 54 5.99 12.97 9.72
C VAL A 54 7.36 12.37 9.47
N ARG A 55 8.12 12.17 10.55
CA ARG A 55 9.35 11.39 10.52
C ARG A 55 9.17 10.01 11.12
N ALA A 56 10.02 9.07 10.72
CA ALA A 56 10.04 7.71 11.24
C ALA A 56 10.13 7.64 12.77
N GLU A 57 10.85 8.56 13.41
CA GLU A 57 11.04 8.58 14.87
C GLU A 57 9.75 8.93 15.64
N GLN A 58 8.74 9.48 14.95
CA GLN A 58 7.44 9.81 15.54
C GLN A 58 6.42 8.67 15.39
N MET A 59 6.71 7.64 14.58
CA MET A 59 5.86 6.46 14.44
C MET A 59 6.08 5.48 15.60
N LYS A 60 5.03 4.75 15.98
CA LYS A 60 5.14 3.67 16.97
C LYS A 60 4.98 2.31 16.31
N PHE A 61 5.68 1.34 16.88
CA PHE A 61 5.73 -0.02 16.38
C PHE A 61 5.39 -1.00 17.51
N ASP A 62 4.77 -2.13 17.16
CA ASP A 62 4.61 -3.25 18.08
C ASP A 62 5.91 -4.05 18.25
N GLU A 63 5.89 -5.08 19.10
CA GLU A 63 7.04 -5.96 19.37
C GLU A 63 7.52 -6.71 18.11
N ARG A 64 6.67 -6.87 17.10
CA ARG A 64 7.00 -7.48 15.81
C ARG A 64 7.50 -6.45 14.79
N GLY A 65 7.65 -5.18 15.18
CA GLY A 65 8.12 -4.10 14.33
C GLY A 65 7.08 -3.61 13.32
N ARG A 66 5.78 -3.88 13.54
CA ARG A 66 4.68 -3.42 12.68
C ARG A 66 4.19 -2.06 13.18
N ILE A 67 3.95 -1.13 12.27
CA ILE A 67 3.43 0.22 12.60
C ILE A 67 2.08 0.06 13.29
N ILE A 68 1.90 0.69 14.45
CA ILE A 68 0.61 0.76 15.17
C ILE A 68 0.11 2.21 15.32
N ASP A 69 0.99 3.19 15.11
CA ASP A 69 0.71 4.63 15.15
C ASP A 69 1.59 5.33 14.13
N PHE A 70 1.01 6.18 13.28
CA PHE A 70 1.72 6.90 12.22
C PHE A 70 2.36 8.21 12.69
N GLY A 71 2.09 8.66 13.91
CA GLY A 71 2.68 9.89 14.46
C GLY A 71 2.11 11.19 13.86
N VAL A 72 0.91 11.13 13.28
CA VAL A 72 0.16 12.29 12.74
C VAL A 72 -1.21 12.38 13.42
N ASP A 73 -1.86 13.54 13.33
CA ASP A 73 -3.22 13.71 13.82
C ASP A 73 -4.25 12.92 12.97
N GLU A 74 -5.42 12.70 13.55
CA GLU A 74 -6.49 11.89 12.94
C GLU A 74 -6.98 12.45 11.60
N ILE A 75 -7.03 13.78 11.46
CA ILE A 75 -7.51 14.44 10.24
C ILE A 75 -6.50 14.17 9.11
N THR A 76 -5.21 14.45 9.35
CA THR A 76 -4.14 14.17 8.39
C THR A 76 -4.08 12.70 7.99
N LEU A 77 -4.23 11.79 8.96
CA LEU A 77 -4.25 10.36 8.70
C LEU A 77 -5.44 9.96 7.80
N LYS A 78 -6.63 10.43 8.16
CA LYS A 78 -7.86 10.17 7.42
C LYS A 78 -7.76 10.69 5.99
N GLU A 79 -7.41 11.96 5.80
CA GLU A 79 -7.27 12.57 4.47
C GLU A 79 -6.25 11.83 3.61
N SER A 80 -5.13 11.41 4.19
CA SER A 80 -4.11 10.63 3.50
C SER A 80 -4.65 9.27 3.02
N ILE A 81 -5.49 8.61 3.80
CA ILE A 81 -6.13 7.34 3.41
C ILE A 81 -7.20 7.58 2.35
N GLU A 82 -8.12 8.51 2.59
CA GLU A 82 -9.28 8.78 1.71
C GLU A 82 -8.86 9.23 0.31
N CYS A 83 -7.74 9.97 0.19
CA CYS A 83 -7.27 10.44 -1.12
C CYS A 83 -6.74 9.31 -2.03
N GLY A 84 -6.52 8.09 -1.50
CA GLY A 84 -6.07 6.92 -2.28
C GLY A 84 -4.64 6.97 -2.83
N THR A 85 -4.03 8.16 -2.90
CA THR A 85 -2.69 8.39 -3.48
C THR A 85 -1.56 7.55 -2.85
N PRO A 86 -1.54 7.26 -1.53
CA PRO A 86 -0.49 6.42 -0.95
C PRO A 86 -0.42 5.00 -1.54
N PHE A 87 -1.56 4.49 -2.02
CA PHE A 87 -1.73 3.10 -2.44
C PHE A 87 -1.58 2.91 -3.96
N MET A 88 -1.48 4.01 -4.70
CA MET A 88 -1.26 3.98 -6.14
C MET A 88 0.16 3.53 -6.49
N THR A 89 0.35 3.12 -7.75
CA THR A 89 1.69 2.95 -8.32
C THR A 89 2.44 4.26 -8.23
N SER A 90 3.65 4.24 -7.66
CA SER A 90 4.52 5.41 -7.60
C SER A 90 5.68 5.25 -8.58
N GLY A 91 6.05 6.32 -9.27
CA GLY A 91 7.19 6.31 -10.18
C GLY A 91 7.54 7.70 -10.70
N CYS A 92 7.97 7.74 -11.96
CA CYS A 92 8.34 8.96 -12.66
C CYS A 92 7.29 10.06 -12.47
N ARG A 93 7.79 11.25 -12.19
CA ARG A 93 6.98 12.46 -12.08
C ARG A 93 6.66 12.98 -13.47
N SER A 94 5.44 13.49 -13.64
CA SER A 94 5.06 14.33 -14.77
C SER A 94 5.78 15.69 -14.66
N ARG A 95 5.67 16.51 -15.72
CA ARG A 95 6.19 17.90 -15.72
C ARG A 95 5.62 18.74 -14.57
N ASN A 96 4.42 18.42 -14.10
CA ASN A 96 3.73 19.08 -12.98
C ASN A 96 4.05 18.44 -11.62
N ARG A 97 5.05 17.54 -11.55
CA ARG A 97 5.46 16.80 -10.35
C ARG A 97 4.44 15.80 -9.80
N GLU A 98 3.37 15.54 -10.54
CA GLU A 98 2.38 14.49 -10.25
C GLU A 98 2.91 13.13 -10.66
N ASN A 99 2.36 12.05 -10.09
CA ASN A 99 2.77 10.70 -10.48
C ASN A 99 2.24 10.36 -11.89
N ALA A 100 3.13 10.07 -12.84
CA ALA A 100 2.76 9.68 -14.20
C ALA A 100 2.79 8.17 -14.44
N CYS A 101 3.21 7.38 -13.45
CA CYS A 101 3.36 5.94 -13.60
C CYS A 101 2.12 5.18 -13.15
N ASN A 102 1.61 4.32 -14.04
CA ASN A 102 0.43 3.49 -13.82
C ASN A 102 0.69 2.00 -14.03
N ARG A 103 1.94 1.50 -13.91
CA ARG A 103 2.35 0.11 -14.22
C ARG A 103 1.33 -0.94 -13.74
N PRO A 104 0.43 -1.43 -14.62
CA PRO A 104 -0.65 -2.31 -14.19
C PRO A 104 -0.11 -3.70 -13.91
N TYR A 105 -0.58 -4.32 -12.82
CA TYR A 105 -0.24 -5.70 -12.44
C TYR A 105 1.26 -6.00 -12.31
N SER A 106 2.09 -4.97 -12.06
CA SER A 106 3.55 -5.14 -12.02
C SER A 106 4.07 -5.91 -10.81
N ASN A 107 3.27 -6.03 -9.75
CA ASN A 107 3.64 -6.72 -8.52
C ASN A 107 2.45 -7.44 -7.87
N SER A 108 1.43 -7.73 -8.68
CA SER A 108 0.26 -8.51 -8.31
C SER A 108 -0.36 -9.10 -9.56
N THR A 109 -0.87 -10.32 -9.50
CA THR A 109 -1.60 -10.92 -10.62
C THR A 109 -2.99 -10.30 -10.79
N PRO A 110 -3.64 -10.46 -11.97
CA PRO A 110 -5.06 -10.14 -12.13
C PRO A 110 -5.95 -10.88 -11.13
N TYR A 111 -5.61 -12.12 -10.77
CA TYR A 111 -6.34 -12.88 -9.75
C TYR A 111 -6.21 -12.23 -8.35
N GLN A 112 -5.01 -11.81 -7.96
CA GLN A 112 -4.82 -11.08 -6.71
C GLN A 112 -5.61 -9.78 -6.69
N ALA A 113 -5.64 -9.05 -7.82
CA ALA A 113 -6.49 -7.86 -7.93
C ALA A 113 -7.97 -8.19 -7.80
N LEU A 114 -8.44 -9.27 -8.44
CA LEU A 114 -9.82 -9.76 -8.35
C LEU A 114 -10.20 -10.08 -6.90
N ILE A 115 -9.29 -10.64 -6.09
CA ILE A 115 -9.56 -10.94 -4.67
C ILE A 115 -9.24 -9.78 -3.72
N GLY A 116 -9.04 -8.57 -4.24
CA GLY A 116 -8.84 -7.35 -3.44
C GLY A 116 -7.42 -7.16 -2.92
N GLU A 117 -6.46 -7.98 -3.35
CA GLU A 117 -5.04 -7.90 -3.00
C GLU A 117 -4.19 -7.18 -4.05
N ILE A 118 -4.78 -6.31 -4.87
CA ILE A 118 -4.01 -5.45 -5.77
C ILE A 118 -2.98 -4.65 -4.96
N ARG A 119 -1.69 -4.80 -5.28
CA ARG A 119 -0.63 -4.23 -4.43
C ARG A 119 -0.48 -2.74 -4.67
N ASN A 120 -0.35 -2.32 -5.91
CA ASN A 120 -0.34 -0.91 -6.28
C ASN A 120 -1.42 -0.63 -7.31
N TYR A 121 -2.29 0.33 -7.01
CA TYR A 121 -3.36 0.72 -7.92
C TYR A 121 -2.79 1.51 -9.11
N PRO A 122 -2.97 1.05 -10.36
CA PRO A 122 -2.52 1.79 -11.54
C PRO A 122 -3.42 3.00 -11.85
N PHE A 123 -4.52 3.15 -11.13
CA PHE A 123 -5.52 4.20 -11.26
C PHE A 123 -5.84 4.80 -9.89
N GLN A 124 -6.58 5.90 -9.87
CA GLN A 124 -7.12 6.48 -8.64
C GLN A 124 -8.10 5.47 -8.00
N PRO A 125 -7.85 5.00 -6.76
CA PRO A 125 -8.75 4.05 -6.11
C PRO A 125 -10.17 4.60 -5.99
N ALA A 126 -11.17 3.78 -6.34
CA ALA A 126 -12.58 4.11 -6.18
C ALA A 126 -13.00 4.01 -4.70
N PRO A 127 -14.19 4.51 -4.30
CA PRO A 127 -14.65 4.43 -2.91
C PRO A 127 -14.64 2.99 -2.34
N ASP A 128 -14.94 1.99 -3.16
CA ASP A 128 -14.94 0.58 -2.80
C ASP A 128 -13.53 0.06 -2.53
N ASP A 129 -12.55 0.48 -3.34
CA ASP A 129 -11.14 0.20 -3.11
C ASP A 129 -10.66 0.80 -1.79
N ILE A 130 -11.06 2.04 -1.49
CA ILE A 130 -10.73 2.71 -0.23
C ILE A 130 -11.31 1.94 0.97
N ARG A 131 -12.54 1.40 0.86
CA ARG A 131 -13.11 0.53 1.90
C ARG A 131 -12.26 -0.73 2.10
N ILE A 132 -11.78 -1.36 1.03
CA ILE A 132 -10.88 -2.52 1.10
C ILE A 132 -9.56 -2.16 1.76
N ILE A 133 -8.93 -1.06 1.34
CA ILE A 133 -7.66 -0.56 1.89
C ILE A 133 -7.75 -0.32 3.40
N LYS A 134 -8.84 0.29 3.88
CA LYS A 134 -9.05 0.54 5.32
C LYS A 134 -9.09 -0.75 6.14
N ILE A 135 -9.79 -1.77 5.63
CA ILE A 135 -9.83 -3.09 6.27
C ILE A 135 -8.43 -3.71 6.29
N GLN A 136 -7.70 -3.65 5.18
CA GLN A 136 -6.32 -4.18 5.09
C GLN A 136 -5.35 -3.44 6.01
N LEU A 137 -5.48 -2.13 6.22
CA LEU A 137 -4.64 -1.37 7.16
C LEU A 137 -4.78 -1.90 8.60
N LEU A 138 -5.98 -2.34 8.97
CA LEU A 138 -6.31 -2.92 10.28
C LEU A 138 -6.00 -4.43 10.36
N ASP A 139 -5.56 -5.04 9.27
CA ASP A 139 -5.21 -6.46 9.25
C ASP A 139 -3.75 -6.69 9.69
N TYR A 140 -3.62 -7.36 10.83
CA TYR A 140 -2.35 -7.80 11.43
C TYR A 140 -2.26 -9.33 11.53
N SER A 141 -3.14 -10.06 10.83
CA SER A 141 -3.15 -11.53 10.83
C SER A 141 -1.96 -12.13 10.06
N ASP A 142 -1.39 -11.36 9.13
CA ASP A 142 -0.37 -11.81 8.18
C ASP A 142 -0.84 -12.92 7.21
N ILE A 143 -2.16 -13.14 7.11
CA ILE A 143 -2.79 -14.13 6.25
C ILE A 143 -3.24 -13.45 4.94
N PRO A 144 -3.05 -14.07 3.75
CA PRO A 144 -3.61 -13.55 2.51
C PRO A 144 -5.14 -13.43 2.60
N VAL A 145 -5.68 -12.24 2.33
CA VAL A 145 -7.11 -11.92 2.47
C VAL A 145 -7.83 -12.35 1.19
N LYS A 146 -8.79 -13.29 1.31
CA LYS A 146 -9.58 -13.84 0.19
C LYS A 146 -10.95 -13.16 0.04
N ARG A 147 -11.00 -11.82 0.03
CA ARG A 147 -12.27 -11.10 0.25
C ARG A 147 -13.37 -11.40 -0.78
N TRP A 148 -13.02 -11.59 -2.06
CA TRP A 148 -14.02 -11.85 -3.11
C TRP A 148 -14.38 -13.32 -3.28
N LEU A 149 -13.61 -14.24 -2.69
CA LEU A 149 -14.00 -15.64 -2.62
C LEU A 149 -15.08 -15.88 -1.55
N GLU A 150 -15.20 -14.97 -0.58
CA GLU A 150 -16.13 -15.09 0.55
C GLU A 150 -17.30 -14.11 0.49
N ALA A 151 -17.39 -13.25 -0.54
CA ALA A 151 -18.52 -12.34 -0.75
C ALA A 151 -19.15 -12.51 -2.15
N PRO A 152 -19.94 -13.58 -2.39
CA PRO A 152 -20.74 -13.72 -3.61
C PRO A 152 -21.88 -12.68 -3.72
N GLU A 153 -22.27 -12.04 -2.62
CA GLU A 153 -23.53 -11.31 -2.47
C GLU A 153 -23.52 -9.87 -3.03
N LEU A 154 -22.45 -9.42 -3.69
CA LEU A 154 -22.35 -8.05 -4.24
C LEU A 154 -22.41 -7.99 -5.78
N VAL A 155 -22.82 -9.08 -6.45
CA VAL A 155 -22.94 -9.11 -7.93
C VAL A 155 -24.39 -8.99 -8.41
N ASP A 156 -25.40 -9.15 -7.55
CA ASP A 156 -26.82 -9.12 -7.94
C ASP A 156 -27.59 -7.93 -7.34
N GLU A 157 -27.34 -6.71 -7.81
CA GLU A 157 -28.37 -5.63 -7.81
C GLU A 157 -28.15 -4.69 -9.01
N ALA A 158 -28.19 -5.24 -10.22
CA ALA A 158 -28.30 -4.47 -11.46
C ALA A 158 -29.22 -5.20 -12.46
N GLU A 159 -30.51 -5.22 -12.16
CA GLU A 159 -31.60 -5.18 -13.15
C GLU A 159 -32.55 -4.03 -12.83
#